data_AF-A0A182YI45-F1
#
_entry.id   AF-A0A182YI45-F1
#
_cell.length_a   1.000
_cell.length_b   1.000
_cell.length_c   1.000
_cell.angle_alpha   90.00
_cell.angle_beta   90.00
_cell.angle_gamma   90.00
#
_symmetry.space_group_name_H-M   'P 1'
#
loop_
_entity.id
_entity.type
_entity.pdbx_description
1 polymer ?
#
loop_
_entity_poly.entity_id
_entity_poly.type
_entity_poly.pdbx_seq_one_letter_code
_entity_poly.pdbx_strand_id
1 'polypeptide(L)'
;MNRIDLEIGQTVLLELEDECLLGKVSHVASDRSFIRLSDVRDTSTKKNYGVQTYYNSEIRCVQVVASDYRPKLEASCRSDGGVVRSKQLTLDNLNSTLEQISNYVFIHQTDAKYHDTVRFLKQQHHFGIAMESIELGRHSKTSSLLTIATLDSIYIFDIKWMKITDDLRDLLGNDRYRRVLYNGRLVSDTLLHKFGVPLGKCFDLMVAHIAISKTAERPVENTVSLQQCVQSYLQLPDKFFDMTIDFNVRPLNDAAKREAAKNAVFLLPLQDLFVHEIMLEPFYQSCVRYSQSLSGNADYINSLADLRNKGPEAVEAIEPARLGINVELTNVTERGPTTERVSE
;
A
#
# COMPACT_ATOMS: atom_id res chain seq x y z
N MET A 1 7.87 -5.10 -26.58
CA MET A 1 8.09 -5.98 -25.41
C MET A 1 9.45 -5.72 -24.77
N ASN A 2 9.47 -5.44 -23.45
CA ASN A 2 10.70 -5.53 -22.65
C ASN A 2 11.26 -6.97 -22.71
N ARG A 3 12.56 -7.14 -22.45
CA ARG A 3 13.26 -8.45 -22.41
C ARG A 3 12.81 -9.30 -21.22
N ILE A 4 11.55 -9.69 -21.20
CA ILE A 4 10.95 -10.53 -20.16
C ILE A 4 10.71 -11.89 -20.81
N ASP A 5 11.29 -12.93 -20.24
CA ASP A 5 11.08 -14.31 -20.69
C ASP A 5 9.75 -14.80 -20.10
N LEU A 6 8.76 -14.95 -20.98
CA LEU A 6 7.41 -15.39 -20.63
C LEU A 6 7.31 -16.92 -20.79
N GLU A 7 6.86 -17.61 -19.77
CA GLU A 7 6.62 -19.05 -19.81
C GLU A 7 5.13 -19.36 -19.95
N ILE A 8 4.82 -20.46 -20.62
CA ILE A 8 3.44 -20.95 -20.78
C ILE A 8 2.88 -21.30 -19.40
N GLY A 9 1.68 -20.80 -19.09
CA GLY A 9 1.01 -20.96 -17.80
C GLY A 9 1.23 -19.81 -16.82
N GLN A 10 2.18 -18.91 -17.08
CA GLN A 10 2.37 -17.71 -16.25
C GLN A 10 1.20 -16.75 -16.39
N THR A 11 0.76 -16.14 -15.29
CA THR A 11 -0.23 -15.07 -15.33
C THR A 11 0.50 -13.76 -15.56
N VAL A 12 0.04 -13.01 -16.56
CA VAL A 12 0.60 -11.70 -16.89
C VAL A 12 -0.47 -10.63 -16.78
N LEU A 13 -0.04 -9.46 -16.34
CA LEU A 13 -0.79 -8.23 -16.46
C LEU A 13 -0.28 -7.51 -17.71
N LEU A 14 -1.20 -7.28 -18.65
CA LEU A 14 -0.97 -6.66 -19.94
C LEU A 14 -1.48 -5.22 -19.91
N GLU A 15 -0.62 -4.28 -20.28
CA GLU A 15 -1.02 -2.90 -20.51
C GLU A 15 -1.13 -2.64 -22.02
N LEU A 16 -2.33 -2.28 -22.46
CA LEU A 16 -2.62 -1.77 -23.80
C LEU A 16 -2.75 -0.24 -23.74
N GLU A 17 -3.09 0.39 -24.86
CA GLU A 17 -3.22 1.86 -24.94
C GLU A 17 -4.30 2.42 -23.99
N ASP A 18 -5.45 1.75 -23.95
CA ASP A 18 -6.66 2.19 -23.25
C ASP A 18 -7.16 1.23 -22.16
N GLU A 19 -6.57 0.04 -22.03
CA GLU A 19 -7.03 -0.99 -21.09
C GLU A 19 -5.89 -1.78 -20.44
N CYS A 20 -6.15 -2.30 -19.25
CA CYS A 20 -5.26 -3.19 -18.52
C CYS A 20 -5.94 -4.55 -18.37
N LEU A 21 -5.26 -5.61 -18.79
CA LEU A 21 -5.84 -6.93 -18.94
C LEU A 21 -5.03 -7.95 -18.16
N LEU A 22 -5.68 -8.77 -17.35
CA LEU A 22 -5.06 -9.89 -16.65
C LEU A 22 -5.35 -11.19 -17.41
N GLY A 23 -4.34 -12.01 -17.70
CA GLY A 23 -4.55 -13.29 -18.36
C GLY A 23 -3.37 -14.25 -18.23
N LYS A 24 -3.62 -15.54 -18.49
CA LYS A 24 -2.59 -16.60 -18.44
C LYS A 24 -1.98 -16.84 -19.81
N VAL A 25 -0.66 -16.79 -19.91
CA VAL A 25 0.09 -17.05 -21.15
C VAL A 25 -0.20 -18.48 -21.62
N SER A 26 -0.87 -18.60 -22.75
CA SER A 26 -1.17 -19.88 -23.40
C SER A 26 -0.19 -20.17 -24.54
N HIS A 27 0.30 -19.13 -25.23
CA HIS A 27 1.26 -19.26 -26.31
C HIS A 27 2.04 -17.95 -26.48
N VAL A 28 3.34 -18.08 -26.78
CA VAL A 28 4.22 -16.97 -27.16
C VAL A 28 4.80 -17.32 -28.52
N ALA A 29 4.62 -16.46 -29.52
CA ALA A 29 5.21 -16.69 -30.83
C ALA A 29 6.75 -16.72 -30.75
N SER A 30 7.40 -17.59 -31.52
CA SER A 30 8.85 -17.78 -31.52
C SER A 30 9.63 -16.49 -31.83
N ASP A 31 9.02 -15.60 -32.63
CA ASP A 31 9.52 -14.29 -33.02
C ASP A 31 9.04 -13.15 -32.09
N ARG A 32 8.28 -13.48 -31.04
CA ARG A 32 7.64 -12.54 -30.11
C ARG A 32 6.73 -11.52 -30.81
N SER A 33 6.17 -11.87 -31.98
CA SER A 33 5.24 -11.01 -32.72
C SER A 33 3.89 -10.88 -32.04
N PHE A 34 3.44 -11.94 -31.35
CA PHE A 34 2.20 -11.95 -30.57
C PHE A 34 2.29 -12.90 -29.39
N ILE A 35 1.38 -12.69 -28.44
CA ILE A 35 1.12 -13.59 -27.32
C ILE A 35 -0.36 -13.94 -27.31
N ARG A 36 -0.68 -15.16 -26.91
CA ARG A 36 -2.05 -15.59 -26.67
C ARG A 36 -2.25 -15.79 -25.19
N LEU A 37 -3.22 -15.10 -24.63
CA LEU A 37 -3.62 -15.24 -23.24
C LEU A 37 -4.95 -16.00 -23.13
N SER A 38 -5.10 -16.75 -22.05
CA SER A 38 -6.31 -17.45 -21.63
C SER A 38 -6.86 -16.81 -20.35
N ASP A 39 -8.15 -16.99 -20.10
CA ASP A 39 -8.87 -16.38 -18.97
C ASP A 39 -8.68 -14.85 -18.85
N VAL A 40 -8.68 -14.17 -20.00
CA VAL A 40 -8.39 -12.75 -20.07
C VAL A 40 -9.52 -11.94 -19.47
N ARG A 41 -9.19 -11.09 -18.51
CA ARG A 41 -10.13 -10.23 -17.80
C ARG A 41 -9.64 -8.79 -17.80
N ASP A 42 -10.55 -7.87 -18.08
CA ASP A 42 -10.31 -6.45 -17.91
C ASP A 42 -10.23 -6.08 -16.43
N THR A 43 -9.14 -5.43 -16.01
CA THR A 43 -8.98 -4.98 -14.62
C THR A 43 -9.94 -3.85 -14.24
N SER A 44 -10.37 -3.05 -15.21
CA SER A 44 -11.23 -1.88 -15.02
C SER A 44 -12.71 -2.22 -15.16
N THR A 45 -13.07 -3.10 -16.10
CA THR A 45 -14.50 -3.41 -16.39
C THR A 45 -14.96 -4.79 -15.91
N LYS A 46 -14.04 -5.66 -15.45
CA LYS A 46 -14.28 -7.06 -15.08
C LYS A 46 -14.85 -7.93 -16.22
N LYS A 47 -14.88 -7.44 -17.45
CA LYS A 47 -15.34 -8.22 -18.58
C LYS A 47 -14.36 -9.35 -18.85
N ASN A 48 -14.89 -10.57 -18.95
CA ASN A 48 -14.10 -11.74 -19.31
C ASN A 48 -14.14 -11.89 -20.84
N TYR A 49 -12.96 -11.86 -21.45
CA TYR A 49 -12.77 -11.98 -22.88
C TYR A 49 -12.33 -13.40 -23.30
N GLY A 50 -12.12 -14.31 -22.34
CA GLY A 50 -11.74 -15.70 -22.59
C GLY A 50 -10.33 -15.81 -23.14
N VAL A 51 -10.17 -16.49 -24.27
CA VAL A 51 -8.88 -16.61 -24.95
C VAL A 51 -8.72 -15.48 -25.96
N GLN A 52 -7.68 -14.67 -25.81
CA GLN A 52 -7.40 -13.54 -26.69
C GLN A 52 -5.94 -13.55 -27.17
N THR A 53 -5.71 -12.97 -28.35
CA THR A 53 -4.38 -12.84 -28.95
C THR A 53 -4.04 -11.37 -29.04
N TYR A 54 -2.87 -10.99 -28.54
CA TYR A 54 -2.39 -9.61 -28.50
C TYR A 54 -1.08 -9.51 -29.27
N TYR A 55 -1.00 -8.56 -30.20
CA TYR A 55 0.19 -8.33 -30.99
C TYR A 55 1.17 -7.40 -30.25
N ASN A 56 2.47 -7.60 -30.47
CA ASN A 56 3.52 -6.80 -29.83
C ASN A 56 3.38 -5.28 -30.13
N SER A 57 2.74 -4.91 -31.25
CA SER A 57 2.43 -3.51 -31.57
C SER A 57 1.38 -2.87 -30.65
N GLU A 58 0.51 -3.67 -30.04
CA GLU A 58 -0.58 -3.21 -29.16
C GLU A 58 -0.14 -3.18 -27.69
N ILE A 59 0.91 -3.93 -27.36
CA ILE A 59 1.36 -4.20 -26.00
C ILE A 59 2.38 -3.15 -25.57
N ARG A 60 1.98 -2.28 -24.64
CA ARG A 60 2.87 -1.28 -24.04
C ARG A 60 3.75 -1.89 -22.95
N CYS A 61 3.15 -2.68 -22.06
CA CYS A 61 3.86 -3.32 -20.96
C CYS A 61 3.31 -4.72 -20.70
N VAL A 62 4.19 -5.63 -20.27
CA VAL A 62 3.85 -6.97 -19.80
C VAL A 62 4.53 -7.18 -18.46
N GLN A 63 3.77 -7.52 -17.43
CA GLN A 63 4.30 -7.81 -16.11
C GLN A 63 3.93 -9.24 -15.73
N VAL A 64 4.94 -10.05 -15.38
CA VAL A 64 4.72 -11.41 -14.89
C VAL A 64 4.28 -11.31 -13.43
N VAL A 65 3.08 -11.81 -13.15
CA VAL A 65 2.58 -11.87 -11.78
C VAL A 65 3.06 -13.19 -11.18
N ALA A 66 3.90 -13.11 -10.15
CA ALA A 66 4.49 -14.28 -9.53
C ALA A 66 3.40 -15.20 -8.97
N SER A 67 3.35 -16.44 -9.45
CA SER A 67 2.62 -17.54 -8.80
C SER A 67 3.55 -18.22 -7.80
N ASP A 68 2.99 -18.72 -6.69
CA ASP A 68 3.70 -19.32 -5.55
C ASP A 68 4.45 -20.63 -5.90
N TYR A 69 5.52 -20.52 -6.68
CA TYR A 69 6.51 -21.57 -6.84
C TYR A 69 7.81 -21.08 -6.21
N ARG A 70 8.27 -21.78 -5.16
CA ARG A 70 9.64 -21.63 -4.64
C ARG A 70 10.57 -22.54 -5.45
N PRO A 71 11.56 -22.01 -6.19
CA PRO A 71 12.80 -22.72 -6.42
C PRO A 71 13.84 -22.30 -5.37
N LYS A 72 14.73 -23.25 -5.08
CA LYS A 72 15.84 -23.14 -4.12
C LYS A 72 16.80 -22.01 -4.48
N LEU A 73 17.40 -21.42 -3.44
CA LEU A 73 18.47 -20.41 -3.50
C LEU A 73 19.52 -20.72 -4.57
N GLU A 74 19.85 -19.72 -5.39
CA GLU A 74 21.24 -19.29 -5.58
C GLU A 74 21.29 -17.77 -5.61
N ALA A 75 22.08 -17.20 -4.70
CA ALA A 75 22.37 -15.78 -4.66
C ALA A 75 23.36 -15.45 -5.80
N SER A 76 22.97 -14.54 -6.70
CA SER A 76 23.96 -13.76 -7.44
C SER A 76 23.47 -12.32 -7.58
N CYS A 77 24.28 -11.41 -7.04
CA CYS A 77 24.05 -9.98 -7.07
C CYS A 77 24.31 -9.45 -8.47
N ARG A 78 23.37 -8.66 -9.03
CA ARG A 78 23.69 -7.53 -9.90
C ARG A 78 22.78 -6.35 -9.59
N SER A 79 23.43 -5.22 -9.38
CA SER A 79 22.92 -3.89 -9.11
C SER A 79 22.07 -3.36 -10.26
N ASP A 80 20.81 -3.06 -9.96
CA ASP A 80 20.01 -2.08 -10.68
C ASP A 80 19.20 -1.31 -9.63
N GLY A 81 19.11 0.03 -9.73
CA GLY A 81 18.78 0.98 -8.64
C GLY A 81 17.59 0.61 -7.73
N GLY A 82 17.86 -0.18 -6.69
CA GLY A 82 16.90 -1.15 -6.16
C GLY A 82 15.89 -0.61 -5.14
N VAL A 83 14.74 -0.11 -5.58
CA VAL A 83 13.53 -0.06 -4.73
C VAL A 83 13.32 -1.45 -4.10
N VAL A 84 13.16 -1.53 -2.78
CA VAL A 84 12.78 -2.79 -2.12
C VAL A 84 11.36 -3.08 -2.59
N ARG A 85 11.24 -4.03 -3.50
CA ARG A 85 9.96 -4.41 -4.10
C ARG A 85 9.28 -5.43 -3.21
N SER A 86 7.97 -5.30 -3.04
CA SER A 86 7.19 -6.30 -2.32
C SER A 86 7.37 -7.67 -2.96
N LYS A 87 7.73 -8.67 -2.14
CA LYS A 87 7.57 -10.09 -2.45
C LYS A 87 6.16 -10.60 -2.12
N GLN A 88 5.30 -9.74 -1.56
CA GLN A 88 4.11 -10.11 -0.79
C GLN A 88 2.76 -9.77 -1.43
N LEU A 89 2.70 -9.10 -2.60
CA LEU A 89 1.47 -9.18 -3.40
C LEU A 89 1.43 -10.52 -4.12
N THR A 90 1.04 -11.53 -3.37
CA THR A 90 0.55 -12.78 -3.95
C THR A 90 -0.67 -12.47 -4.82
N LEU A 91 -0.87 -13.29 -5.86
CA LEU A 91 -2.04 -13.18 -6.74
C LEU A 91 -3.36 -13.16 -5.96
N ASP A 92 -3.43 -13.93 -4.88
CA ASP A 92 -4.61 -14.02 -4.03
C ASP A 92 -4.87 -12.71 -3.27
N ASN A 93 -3.81 -12.06 -2.75
CA ASN A 93 -3.93 -10.77 -2.09
C ASN A 93 -4.37 -9.67 -3.06
N LEU A 94 -3.87 -9.69 -4.31
CA LEU A 94 -4.28 -8.74 -5.34
C LEU A 94 -5.75 -8.95 -5.74
N ASN A 95 -6.16 -10.20 -5.98
CA ASN A 95 -7.54 -10.52 -6.34
C ASN A 95 -8.52 -10.12 -5.23
N SER A 96 -8.19 -10.42 -3.97
CA SER A 96 -8.97 -9.98 -2.82
C SER A 96 -9.08 -8.45 -2.76
N THR A 97 -7.97 -7.74 -2.96
CA THR A 97 -7.96 -6.27 -3.00
C THR A 97 -8.86 -5.71 -4.11
N LEU A 98 -8.81 -6.28 -5.32
CA LEU A 98 -9.66 -5.87 -6.45
C LEU A 98 -11.15 -6.19 -6.19
N GLU A 99 -11.43 -7.30 -5.50
CA GLU A 99 -12.77 -7.64 -5.05
C GLU A 99 -13.30 -6.63 -4.02
N GLN A 100 -12.48 -6.25 -3.03
CA GLN A 100 -12.82 -5.22 -2.06
C GLN A 100 -13.11 -3.86 -2.71
N ILE A 101 -12.30 -3.43 -3.69
CA ILE A 101 -12.53 -2.20 -4.48
C ILE A 101 -13.89 -2.24 -5.19
N SER A 102 -14.42 -3.42 -5.49
CA SER A 102 -15.70 -3.56 -6.17
C SER A 102 -16.88 -3.73 -5.21
N ASN A 103 -16.61 -4.25 -4.01
CA ASN A 103 -17.59 -4.56 -2.98
C ASN A 103 -17.58 -3.52 -1.85
N TYR A 104 -17.18 -2.27 -2.15
CA TYR A 104 -17.21 -1.19 -1.16
C TYR A 104 -18.63 -0.94 -0.64
N VAL A 105 -18.71 -0.41 0.58
CA VAL A 105 -19.96 0.03 1.19
C VAL A 105 -20.04 1.55 1.14
N PHE A 106 -20.97 2.08 0.34
CA PHE A 106 -21.21 3.52 0.25
C PHE A 106 -22.28 3.97 1.25
N ILE A 107 -21.97 5.01 2.00
CA ILE A 107 -22.76 5.53 3.12
C ILE A 107 -22.92 7.04 2.94
N HIS A 108 -24.15 7.49 2.71
CA HIS A 108 -24.44 8.91 2.48
C HIS A 108 -25.43 9.51 3.49
N GLN A 109 -25.92 8.69 4.42
CA GLN A 109 -26.89 9.05 5.46
C GLN A 109 -26.60 8.24 6.73
N THR A 110 -27.06 8.74 7.87
CA THR A 110 -26.93 8.07 9.18
C THR A 110 -28.10 7.11 9.40
N ASP A 111 -28.17 6.06 8.58
CA ASP A 111 -29.19 5.01 8.63
C ASP A 111 -28.67 3.74 9.34
N ALA A 112 -29.41 2.63 9.23
CA ALA A 112 -29.00 1.35 9.80
C ALA A 112 -27.63 0.88 9.25
N LYS A 113 -27.38 1.08 7.95
CA LYS A 113 -26.11 0.70 7.30
C LYS A 113 -24.94 1.49 7.90
N TYR A 114 -25.13 2.79 8.15
CA TYR A 114 -24.15 3.59 8.87
C TYR A 114 -23.86 3.04 10.27
N HIS A 115 -24.90 2.78 11.08
CA HIS A 115 -24.70 2.32 12.45
C HIS A 115 -24.08 0.93 12.53
N ASP A 116 -24.45 0.02 11.63
CA ASP A 116 -23.83 -1.31 11.55
C ASP A 116 -22.37 -1.22 11.12
N THR A 117 -22.06 -0.34 10.16
CA THR A 117 -20.68 -0.06 9.75
C THR A 117 -19.85 0.50 10.90
N VAL A 118 -20.35 1.51 11.60
CA VAL A 118 -19.64 2.10 12.74
C VAL A 118 -19.41 1.07 13.84
N ARG A 119 -20.41 0.23 14.15
CA ARG A 119 -20.27 -0.85 15.13
C ARG A 119 -19.16 -1.82 14.73
N PHE A 120 -19.09 -2.19 13.45
CA PHE A 120 -18.01 -3.02 12.92
C PHE A 120 -16.65 -2.32 13.00
N LEU A 121 -16.55 -1.07 12.55
CA LEU A 121 -15.29 -0.31 12.57
C LEU A 121 -14.76 -0.13 14.00
N LYS A 122 -15.60 0.10 15.00
CA LYS A 122 -15.19 0.21 16.42
C LYS A 122 -14.59 -1.09 17.01
N GLN A 123 -14.77 -2.24 16.34
CA GLN A 123 -14.12 -3.51 16.72
C GLN A 123 -12.73 -3.66 16.10
N GLN A 124 -12.41 -2.88 15.07
CA GLN A 124 -11.13 -2.90 14.40
C GLN A 124 -10.10 -2.02 15.14
N HIS A 125 -8.82 -2.26 14.84
CA HIS A 125 -7.71 -1.50 15.41
C HIS A 125 -6.84 -0.79 14.36
N HIS A 126 -6.95 -1.18 13.09
CA HIS A 126 -6.11 -0.69 11.99
C HIS A 126 -6.96 -0.26 10.82
N PHE A 127 -6.70 0.95 10.32
CA PHE A 127 -7.44 1.55 9.21
C PHE A 127 -6.51 2.17 8.19
N GLY A 128 -6.79 1.97 6.90
CA GLY A 128 -6.37 2.89 5.85
C GLY A 128 -7.38 4.03 5.75
N ILE A 129 -6.92 5.28 5.70
CA ILE A 129 -7.80 6.45 5.60
C ILE A 129 -7.39 7.34 4.43
N ALA A 130 -8.36 7.66 3.58
CA ALA A 130 -8.24 8.65 2.51
C ALA A 130 -9.37 9.67 2.60
N MET A 131 -9.07 10.91 2.24
CA MET A 131 -10.06 11.99 2.13
C MET A 131 -9.94 12.64 0.77
N GLU A 132 -11.07 12.88 0.12
CA GLU A 132 -11.11 13.42 -1.24
C GLU A 132 -11.57 14.87 -1.27
N SER A 133 -11.08 15.62 -2.26
CA SER A 133 -11.32 17.06 -2.43
C SER A 133 -10.71 17.92 -1.30
N ILE A 134 -9.49 17.59 -0.85
CA ILE A 134 -8.79 18.30 0.24
C ILE A 134 -7.50 19.00 -0.23
N GLU A 135 -7.35 19.22 -1.53
CA GLU A 135 -6.11 19.67 -2.17
C GLU A 135 -5.65 21.06 -1.68
N LEU A 136 -6.58 21.89 -1.19
CA LEU A 136 -6.33 23.20 -0.60
C LEU A 136 -6.47 23.21 0.93
N GLY A 137 -6.46 22.04 1.58
CA GLY A 137 -6.54 21.89 3.03
C GLY A 137 -7.79 22.54 3.63
N ARG A 138 -7.60 23.40 4.63
CA ARG A 138 -8.67 24.20 5.26
C ARG A 138 -9.40 25.13 4.29
N HIS A 139 -8.76 25.50 3.18
CA HIS A 139 -9.31 26.41 2.17
C HIS A 139 -10.03 25.68 1.03
N SER A 140 -10.02 24.34 1.00
CA SER A 140 -10.83 23.58 0.04
C SER A 140 -12.30 23.93 0.21
N LYS A 141 -12.97 24.33 -0.89
CA LYS A 141 -14.39 24.73 -0.87
C LYS A 141 -15.29 23.62 -0.32
N THR A 142 -14.98 22.38 -0.66
CA THR A 142 -15.75 21.19 -0.27
C THR A 142 -14.79 20.07 0.07
N SER A 143 -15.04 19.34 1.15
CA SER A 143 -14.37 18.05 1.42
C SER A 143 -15.41 16.98 1.16
N SER A 144 -15.12 16.07 0.25
CA SER A 144 -16.17 15.32 -0.43
C SER A 144 -16.45 13.98 0.22
N LEU A 145 -15.40 13.17 0.39
CA LEU A 145 -15.50 11.79 0.84
C LEU A 145 -14.49 11.52 1.95
N LEU A 146 -14.85 10.62 2.85
CA LEU A 146 -13.94 9.95 3.78
C LEU A 146 -14.01 8.46 3.47
N THR A 147 -12.91 7.88 3.02
CA THR A 147 -12.82 6.44 2.80
C THR A 147 -12.03 5.80 3.93
N ILE A 148 -12.59 4.74 4.52
CA ILE A 148 -11.94 3.92 5.54
C ILE A 148 -11.81 2.49 4.96
N ALA A 149 -10.58 2.04 4.78
CA ALA A 149 -10.25 0.67 4.44
C ALA A 149 -9.85 -0.12 5.71
N THR A 150 -10.37 -1.33 5.81
CA THR A 150 -9.91 -2.35 6.77
C THR A 150 -9.15 -3.42 5.99
N LEU A 151 -8.75 -4.51 6.64
CA LEU A 151 -8.11 -5.64 5.94
C LEU A 151 -9.05 -6.29 4.91
N ASP A 152 -10.35 -6.31 5.19
CA ASP A 152 -11.31 -7.12 4.42
C ASP A 152 -12.39 -6.30 3.71
N SER A 153 -12.51 -5.00 4.00
CA SER A 153 -13.66 -4.19 3.56
C SER A 153 -13.35 -2.71 3.48
N ILE A 154 -14.02 -2.02 2.55
CA ILE A 154 -13.87 -0.60 2.27
C ILE A 154 -15.20 0.12 2.49
N TYR A 155 -15.17 1.22 3.24
CA TYR A 155 -16.33 2.04 3.57
C TYR A 155 -16.11 3.46 3.07
N ILE A 156 -17.03 3.96 2.25
CA ILE A 156 -16.97 5.31 1.68
C ILE A 156 -18.09 6.14 2.27
N PHE A 157 -17.73 7.11 3.09
CA PHE A 157 -18.64 8.05 3.73
C PHE A 157 -18.73 9.33 2.91
N ASP A 158 -19.95 9.68 2.45
CA ASP A 158 -20.23 10.95 1.78
C ASP A 158 -20.36 12.09 2.79
N ILE A 159 -19.21 12.51 3.33
CA ILE A 159 -19.11 13.55 4.36
C ILE A 159 -19.59 14.93 3.88
N LYS A 160 -19.69 15.15 2.56
CA LYS A 160 -20.32 16.34 1.99
C LYS A 160 -21.80 16.45 2.35
N TRP A 161 -22.51 15.31 2.41
CA TRP A 161 -23.94 15.26 2.73
C TRP A 161 -24.21 14.95 4.20
N MET A 162 -23.52 13.98 4.79
CA MET A 162 -23.83 13.51 6.15
C MET A 162 -23.04 14.20 7.28
N LYS A 163 -22.04 15.02 6.93
CA LYS A 163 -21.04 15.60 7.85
C LYS A 163 -20.22 14.53 8.61
N ILE A 164 -19.16 14.97 9.30
CA ILE A 164 -18.43 14.10 10.23
C ILE A 164 -19.18 14.04 11.56
N THR A 165 -19.71 12.86 11.85
CA THR A 165 -20.46 12.47 13.06
C THR A 165 -19.52 12.15 14.21
N ASP A 166 -20.00 12.17 15.45
CA ASP A 166 -19.18 11.92 16.64
C ASP A 166 -18.54 10.52 16.65
N ASP A 167 -19.23 9.52 16.11
CA ASP A 167 -18.65 8.19 15.94
C ASP A 167 -17.46 8.19 14.98
N LEU A 168 -17.53 8.94 13.88
CA LEU A 168 -16.41 9.10 12.96
C LEU A 168 -15.29 9.93 13.60
N ARG A 169 -15.61 10.92 14.46
CA ARG A 169 -14.61 11.67 15.23
C ARG A 169 -13.81 10.76 16.15
N ASP A 170 -14.46 9.83 16.86
CA ASP A 170 -13.76 8.83 17.69
C ASP A 170 -12.84 7.96 16.83
N LEU A 171 -13.34 7.44 15.70
CA LEU A 171 -12.56 6.63 14.76
C LEU A 171 -11.37 7.39 14.15
N LEU A 172 -11.42 8.72 14.05
CA LEU A 172 -10.37 9.59 13.47
C LEU A 172 -9.42 10.23 14.50
N GLY A 173 -9.85 10.41 15.75
CA GLY A 173 -9.07 11.09 16.79
C GLY A 173 -8.50 10.19 17.88
N ASN A 174 -9.16 9.07 18.20
CA ASN A 174 -8.77 8.23 19.34
C ASN A 174 -7.53 7.36 19.04
N ASP A 175 -6.49 7.44 19.86
CA ASP A 175 -5.22 6.71 19.69
C ASP A 175 -5.32 5.19 19.86
N ARG A 176 -6.48 4.66 20.31
CA ARG A 176 -6.78 3.22 20.25
C ARG A 176 -6.66 2.67 18.82
N TYR A 177 -6.99 3.49 17.83
CA TYR A 177 -6.99 3.11 16.43
C TYR A 177 -5.72 3.59 15.74
N ARG A 178 -5.05 2.69 15.02
CA ARG A 178 -3.88 2.98 14.21
C ARG A 178 -4.34 3.29 12.80
N ARG A 179 -4.00 4.49 12.31
CA ARG A 179 -4.43 4.98 11.01
C ARG A 179 -3.25 5.02 10.06
N VAL A 180 -3.42 4.50 8.87
CA VAL A 180 -2.47 4.64 7.78
C VAL A 180 -3.05 5.63 6.79
N LEU A 181 -2.22 6.57 6.37
CA LEU A 181 -2.61 7.60 5.43
C LEU A 181 -1.43 7.94 4.52
N TYR A 182 -1.73 8.67 3.47
CA TYR A 182 -0.74 9.22 2.57
C TYR A 182 -0.77 10.75 2.69
N ASN A 183 0.39 11.36 2.98
CA ASN A 183 0.56 12.81 3.13
C ASN A 183 -0.45 13.46 4.10
N GLY A 184 -0.30 13.13 5.38
CA GLY A 184 -1.20 13.50 6.47
C GLY A 184 -1.28 14.99 6.78
N ARG A 185 -0.43 15.82 6.18
CA ARG A 185 -0.48 17.28 6.33
C ARG A 185 -1.85 17.84 5.94
N LEU A 186 -2.33 17.47 4.75
CA LEU A 186 -3.63 17.96 4.25
C LEU A 186 -4.79 17.35 5.04
N VAL A 187 -4.73 16.04 5.32
CA VAL A 187 -5.76 15.34 6.11
C VAL A 187 -5.90 15.97 7.49
N SER A 188 -4.79 16.18 8.20
CA SER A 188 -4.76 16.78 9.53
C SER A 188 -5.28 18.23 9.52
N ASP A 189 -4.82 19.05 8.56
CA ASP A 189 -5.26 20.44 8.41
C ASP A 189 -6.77 20.53 8.15
N THR A 190 -7.29 19.72 7.22
CA THR A 190 -8.71 19.64 6.90
C THR A 190 -9.53 19.16 8.10
N LEU A 191 -9.15 18.06 8.74
CA LEU A 191 -9.87 17.50 9.88
C LEU A 191 -9.94 18.49 11.04
N LEU A 192 -8.81 19.12 11.39
CA LEU A 192 -8.77 20.05 12.50
C LEU A 192 -9.58 21.32 12.20
N HIS A 193 -9.31 21.98 11.08
CA HIS A 193 -9.85 23.33 10.84
C HIS A 193 -11.26 23.34 10.24
N LYS A 194 -11.64 22.33 9.46
CA LYS A 194 -13.00 22.28 8.87
C LYS A 194 -13.97 21.47 9.71
N PHE A 195 -13.47 20.45 10.40
CA PHE A 195 -14.32 19.53 11.14
C PHE A 195 -14.14 19.61 12.65
N GLY A 196 -13.10 20.26 13.17
CA GLY A 196 -12.81 20.29 14.61
C GLY A 196 -12.39 18.91 15.14
N VAL A 197 -11.73 18.11 14.30
CA VAL A 197 -11.29 16.75 14.64
C VAL A 197 -9.76 16.73 14.64
N PRO A 198 -9.11 16.65 15.81
CA PRO A 198 -7.68 16.39 15.85
C PRO A 198 -7.42 14.97 15.36
N LEU A 199 -6.57 14.83 14.35
CA LEU A 199 -6.13 13.51 13.88
C LEU A 199 -5.25 12.86 14.95
N GLY A 200 -5.61 11.67 15.41
CA GLY A 200 -4.76 10.92 16.35
C GLY A 200 -3.54 10.28 15.69
N LYS A 201 -2.83 9.43 16.42
CA LYS A 201 -1.60 8.78 15.93
C LYS A 201 -1.83 8.04 14.60
N CYS A 202 -0.93 8.28 13.66
CA CYS A 202 -0.99 7.68 12.33
C CYS A 202 0.39 7.26 11.83
N PHE A 203 0.39 6.35 10.86
CA PHE A 203 1.52 5.98 10.03
C PHE A 203 1.36 6.66 8.68
N ASP A 204 2.29 7.55 8.32
CA ASP A 204 2.26 8.28 7.07
C ASP A 204 3.19 7.63 6.04
N LEU A 205 2.61 7.17 4.93
CA LEU A 205 3.35 6.52 3.86
C LEU A 205 4.37 7.44 3.18
N MET A 206 4.09 8.74 3.07
CA MET A 206 5.02 9.71 2.49
C MET A 206 6.23 9.87 3.41
N VAL A 207 6.01 9.95 4.73
CA VAL A 207 7.11 10.02 5.71
C VAL A 207 7.95 8.74 5.67
N ALA A 208 7.31 7.57 5.63
CA ALA A 208 8.00 6.29 5.52
C ALA A 208 8.84 6.19 4.23
N HIS A 209 8.26 6.54 3.07
CA HIS A 209 8.97 6.57 1.80
C HIS A 209 10.21 7.48 1.85
N ILE A 210 10.06 8.71 2.38
CA ILE A 210 11.17 9.66 2.51
C ILE A 210 12.27 9.08 3.42
N ALA A 211 11.90 8.49 4.56
CA ALA A 211 12.85 7.90 5.51
C ALA A 211 13.66 6.76 4.86
N ILE A 212 12.98 5.89 4.11
CA ILE A 212 13.59 4.78 3.37
C ILE A 212 14.53 5.33 2.29
N SER A 213 14.07 6.28 1.49
CA SER A 213 14.86 6.88 0.41
C SER A 213 16.11 7.58 0.94
N LYS A 214 16.01 8.35 2.04
CA LYS A 214 17.16 8.99 2.69
C LYS A 214 18.17 7.97 3.23
N THR A 215 17.68 6.88 3.84
CA THR A 215 18.55 5.82 4.38
C THR A 215 19.30 5.10 3.27
N ALA A 216 18.66 4.94 2.11
CA ALA A 216 19.26 4.36 0.91
C ALA A 216 20.05 5.37 0.06
N GLU A 217 20.30 6.59 0.57
CA GLU A 217 21.00 7.68 -0.13
C GLU A 217 20.40 8.03 -1.51
N ARG A 218 19.08 7.88 -1.65
CA ARG A 218 18.36 8.17 -2.90
C ARG A 218 17.88 9.61 -2.95
N PRO A 219 17.82 10.21 -4.15
CA PRO A 219 17.17 11.49 -4.32
C PRO A 219 15.71 11.36 -3.92
N VAL A 220 15.28 12.24 -3.02
CA VAL A 220 13.88 12.36 -2.62
C VAL A 220 13.26 13.42 -3.52
N GLU A 221 12.33 13.02 -4.38
CA GLU A 221 11.55 13.97 -5.16
C GLU A 221 10.72 14.86 -4.24
N ASN A 222 10.51 16.12 -4.65
CA ASN A 222 9.76 17.10 -3.86
C ASN A 222 8.31 16.66 -3.61
N THR A 223 7.75 15.82 -4.48
CA THR A 223 6.40 15.28 -4.40
C THR A 223 6.39 13.86 -4.94
N VAL A 224 6.01 12.88 -4.11
CA VAL A 224 5.82 11.48 -4.52
C VAL A 224 4.37 11.12 -4.30
N SER A 225 3.61 10.84 -5.35
CA SER A 225 2.17 10.49 -5.31
C SER A 225 1.91 9.09 -4.73
N LEU A 226 0.68 8.84 -4.27
CA LEU A 226 0.28 7.49 -3.84
C LEU A 226 0.40 6.48 -4.99
N GLN A 227 0.04 6.86 -6.21
CA GLN A 227 0.20 6.04 -7.41
C GLN A 227 1.67 5.65 -7.63
N GLN A 228 2.61 6.60 -7.52
CA GLN A 228 4.03 6.31 -7.62
C GLN A 228 4.51 5.34 -6.53
N CYS A 229 4.02 5.48 -5.30
CA CYS A 229 4.31 4.52 -4.23
C CYS A 229 3.78 3.12 -4.58
N VAL A 230 2.50 3.02 -4.96
CA VAL A 230 1.87 1.74 -5.31
C VAL A 230 2.61 1.09 -6.50
N GLN A 231 2.93 1.84 -7.54
CA GLN A 231 3.71 1.36 -8.68
C GLN A 231 5.10 0.86 -8.25
N SER A 232 5.84 1.66 -7.49
CA SER A 232 7.23 1.36 -7.12
C SER A 232 7.35 0.16 -6.17
N TYR A 233 6.43 0.04 -5.22
CA TYR A 233 6.51 -0.92 -4.13
C TYR A 233 5.64 -2.17 -4.35
N LEU A 234 4.45 -2.00 -4.93
CA LEU A 234 3.48 -3.07 -5.17
C LEU A 234 3.51 -3.59 -6.61
N GLN A 235 4.28 -2.96 -7.49
CA GLN A 235 4.43 -3.34 -8.91
C GLN A 235 3.10 -3.30 -9.68
N LEU A 236 2.22 -2.34 -9.38
CA LEU A 236 1.00 -2.13 -10.16
C LEU A 236 1.26 -1.21 -11.38
N PRO A 237 0.42 -1.26 -12.42
CA PRO A 237 0.57 -0.43 -13.61
C PRO A 237 0.53 1.07 -13.35
N ASP A 238 1.21 1.82 -14.21
CA ASP A 238 1.31 3.27 -14.12
C ASP A 238 -0.05 3.96 -14.20
N LYS A 239 -1.01 3.43 -14.97
CA LYS A 239 -2.37 3.98 -15.09
C LYS A 239 -3.40 3.31 -14.16
N PHE A 240 -2.95 2.75 -13.04
CA PHE A 240 -3.87 2.06 -12.13
C PHE A 240 -4.88 3.02 -11.47
N PHE A 241 -4.49 4.27 -11.23
CA PHE A 241 -5.36 5.31 -10.69
C PHE A 241 -5.86 6.23 -11.82
N ASP A 242 -7.11 6.67 -11.69
CA ASP A 242 -7.71 7.68 -12.55
C ASP A 242 -7.70 9.05 -11.86
N MET A 243 -6.68 9.85 -12.20
CA MET A 243 -6.47 11.19 -11.64
C MET A 243 -7.46 12.24 -12.18
N THR A 244 -8.33 11.89 -13.12
CA THR A 244 -9.30 12.81 -13.74
C THR A 244 -10.64 12.86 -13.03
N ILE A 245 -10.86 11.98 -12.06
CA ILE A 245 -12.10 11.87 -11.30
C ILE A 245 -12.36 13.13 -10.47
N ASP A 246 -13.50 13.78 -10.72
CA ASP A 246 -14.02 14.81 -9.84
C ASP A 246 -14.94 14.21 -8.77
N PHE A 247 -14.41 14.11 -7.55
CA PHE A 247 -15.17 13.63 -6.40
C PHE A 247 -16.27 14.59 -5.94
N ASN A 248 -16.39 15.81 -6.48
CA ASN A 248 -17.40 16.79 -6.04
C ASN A 248 -18.77 16.64 -6.70
N VAL A 249 -18.84 15.95 -7.84
CA VAL A 249 -20.07 15.72 -8.61
C VAL A 249 -21.05 14.86 -7.81
N ARG A 250 -22.35 15.18 -7.91
CA ARG A 250 -23.43 14.43 -7.28
C ARG A 250 -24.59 14.20 -8.27
N PRO A 251 -25.25 13.02 -8.26
CA PRO A 251 -24.94 11.84 -7.44
C PRO A 251 -23.56 11.27 -7.78
N LEU A 252 -22.88 10.70 -6.76
CA LEU A 252 -21.52 10.19 -6.96
C LEU A 252 -21.58 8.96 -7.87
N ASN A 253 -20.85 9.00 -8.98
CA ASN A 253 -20.82 7.90 -9.94
C ASN A 253 -19.97 6.72 -9.42
N ASP A 254 -20.15 5.54 -10.01
CA ASP A 254 -19.45 4.33 -9.55
C ASP A 254 -17.95 4.33 -9.88
N ALA A 255 -17.53 5.10 -10.90
CA ALA A 255 -16.10 5.30 -11.18
C ALA A 255 -15.42 6.04 -10.01
N ALA A 256 -16.03 7.13 -9.53
CA ALA A 256 -15.52 7.91 -8.41
C ALA A 256 -15.51 7.13 -7.10
N LYS A 257 -16.52 6.29 -6.84
CA LYS A 257 -16.51 5.40 -5.67
C LYS A 257 -15.37 4.39 -5.73
N ARG A 258 -15.15 3.77 -6.90
CA ARG A 258 -14.04 2.83 -7.08
C ARG A 258 -12.68 3.51 -6.94
N GLU A 259 -12.55 4.73 -7.44
CA GLU A 259 -11.30 5.49 -7.32
C GLU A 259 -11.03 5.91 -5.87
N ALA A 260 -12.05 6.37 -5.15
CA ALA A 260 -11.95 6.65 -3.72
C ALA A 260 -11.60 5.39 -2.91
N ALA A 261 -12.06 4.21 -3.34
CA ALA A 261 -11.69 2.94 -2.73
C ALA A 261 -10.21 2.60 -2.97
N LYS A 262 -9.68 2.81 -4.18
CA LYS A 262 -8.25 2.61 -4.49
C LYS A 262 -7.36 3.49 -3.63
N ASN A 263 -7.74 4.75 -3.38
CA ASN A 263 -6.97 5.69 -2.56
C ASN A 263 -6.78 5.23 -1.11
N ALA A 264 -7.62 4.31 -0.61
CA ALA A 264 -7.52 3.80 0.77
C ALA A 264 -7.01 2.36 0.87
N VAL A 265 -7.36 1.48 -0.08
CA VAL A 265 -7.16 0.03 0.08
C VAL A 265 -5.69 -0.39 0.13
N PHE A 266 -4.81 0.29 -0.63
CA PHE A 266 -3.39 -0.04 -0.66
C PHE A 266 -2.60 0.52 0.52
N LEU A 267 -3.23 1.33 1.38
CA LEU A 267 -2.55 1.95 2.51
C LEU A 267 -2.05 0.90 3.51
N LEU A 268 -2.90 -0.06 3.88
CA LEU A 268 -2.53 -1.12 4.82
C LEU A 268 -1.45 -2.07 4.24
N PRO A 269 -1.57 -2.59 3.00
CA PRO A 269 -0.49 -3.37 2.38
C PRO A 269 0.84 -2.62 2.26
N LEU A 270 0.82 -1.32 1.96
CA LEU A 270 2.05 -0.51 1.90
C LEU A 270 2.66 -0.30 3.29
N GLN A 271 1.83 -0.07 4.32
CA GLN A 271 2.33 -0.02 5.69
C GLN A 271 3.00 -1.34 6.06
N ASP A 272 2.35 -2.47 5.80
CA ASP A 272 2.87 -3.80 6.13
C ASP A 272 4.24 -4.02 5.48
N LEU A 273 4.35 -3.74 4.18
CA LEU A 273 5.60 -3.78 3.45
C LEU A 273 6.67 -2.87 4.08
N PHE A 274 6.35 -1.61 4.32
CA PHE A 274 7.32 -0.65 4.86
C PHE A 274 7.80 -1.05 6.25
N VAL A 275 6.90 -1.51 7.11
CA VAL A 275 7.24 -1.91 8.48
C VAL A 275 8.01 -3.22 8.46
N HIS A 276 7.48 -4.26 7.83
CA HIS A 276 7.98 -5.62 7.99
C HIS A 276 9.13 -5.95 7.05
N GLU A 277 9.05 -5.56 5.78
CA GLU A 277 10.07 -5.94 4.79
C GLU A 277 11.22 -4.91 4.68
N ILE A 278 11.04 -3.71 5.23
CA ILE A 278 12.05 -2.64 5.14
C ILE A 278 12.53 -2.21 6.52
N MET A 279 11.66 -1.66 7.36
CA MET A 279 12.07 -1.10 8.66
C MET A 279 12.49 -2.18 9.66
N LEU A 280 11.84 -3.34 9.68
CA LEU A 280 12.13 -4.42 10.61
C LEU A 280 13.02 -5.53 10.03
N GLU A 281 13.49 -5.41 8.79
CA GLU A 281 14.30 -6.47 8.19
C GLU A 281 15.60 -6.79 8.98
N PRO A 282 16.38 -5.80 9.48
CA PRO A 282 17.53 -6.10 10.33
C PRO A 282 17.15 -6.83 11.64
N PHE A 283 15.96 -6.54 12.17
CA PHE A 283 15.43 -7.21 13.35
C PHE A 283 15.07 -8.67 13.02
N TYR A 284 14.40 -8.92 11.89
CA TYR A 284 14.08 -10.28 11.47
C TYR A 284 15.33 -11.12 11.19
N GLN A 285 16.36 -10.54 10.57
CA GLN A 285 17.65 -11.21 10.41
C GLN A 285 18.27 -11.60 11.75
N SER A 286 18.14 -10.74 12.76
CA SER A 286 18.61 -11.02 14.12
C SER A 286 17.82 -12.17 14.76
N CYS A 287 16.50 -12.19 14.60
CA CYS A 287 15.65 -13.31 15.06
C CYS A 287 16.04 -14.64 14.39
N VAL A 288 16.29 -14.63 13.07
CA VAL A 288 16.72 -15.82 12.33
C VAL A 288 18.06 -16.31 12.82
N ARG A 289 19.06 -15.42 12.98
CA ARG A 289 20.38 -15.77 13.51
C ARG A 289 20.29 -16.34 14.92
N TYR A 290 19.49 -15.72 15.78
CA TYR A 290 19.28 -16.21 17.15
C TYR A 290 18.65 -17.61 17.15
N SER A 291 17.60 -17.83 16.36
CA SER A 291 16.97 -19.15 16.23
C SER A 291 17.93 -20.22 15.65
N GLN A 292 18.73 -19.84 14.65
CA GLN A 292 19.75 -20.70 14.03
C GLN A 292 20.95 -20.99 14.92
N SER A 293 21.25 -20.14 15.91
CA SER A 293 22.39 -20.33 16.82
C SER A 293 22.35 -21.68 17.56
N LEU A 294 21.14 -22.19 17.85
CA LEU A 294 20.95 -23.50 18.45
C LEU A 294 20.52 -24.55 17.41
N SER A 295 19.57 -24.22 16.53
CA SER A 295 19.01 -25.18 15.57
C SER A 295 19.94 -25.56 14.42
N GLY A 296 21.00 -24.77 14.18
CA GLY A 296 22.01 -25.05 13.15
C GLY A 296 22.98 -26.17 13.51
N ASN A 297 22.99 -26.62 14.77
CA ASN A 297 23.84 -27.71 15.23
C ASN A 297 23.25 -29.07 14.81
N ALA A 298 23.94 -29.75 13.88
CA ALA A 298 23.53 -31.06 13.39
C ALA A 298 23.76 -32.20 14.40
N ASP A 299 24.64 -32.00 15.38
CA ASP A 299 24.98 -32.99 16.41
C ASP A 299 24.20 -32.73 17.70
N TYR A 300 23.42 -33.73 18.13
CA TYR A 300 22.62 -33.71 19.35
C TYR A 300 23.42 -33.38 20.62
N ILE A 301 24.65 -33.90 20.75
CA ILE A 301 25.49 -33.69 21.93
C ILE A 301 25.98 -32.25 21.99
N ASN A 302 26.36 -31.67 20.84
CA ASN A 302 26.77 -30.26 20.76
C ASN A 302 25.60 -29.31 21.05
N SER A 303 24.40 -29.60 20.54
CA SER A 303 23.19 -28.83 20.83
C SER A 303 22.84 -28.84 22.33
N LEU A 304 22.96 -30.00 23.00
CA LEU A 304 22.74 -30.11 24.44
C LEU A 304 23.81 -29.36 25.25
N ALA A 305 25.06 -29.41 24.82
CA ALA A 305 26.15 -28.69 25.46
C ALA A 305 25.98 -27.17 25.34
N ASP A 306 25.59 -26.68 24.15
CA ASP A 306 25.31 -25.27 23.90
C ASP A 306 24.09 -24.79 24.71
N LEU A 307 23.01 -25.57 24.77
CA LEU A 307 21.84 -25.24 25.56
C LEU A 307 22.17 -25.10 27.06
N ARG A 308 23.02 -26.00 27.59
CA ARG A 308 23.35 -26.02 29.02
C ARG A 308 24.37 -24.97 29.41
N ASN A 309 25.35 -24.70 28.54
CA ASN A 309 26.54 -23.93 28.90
C ASN A 309 26.60 -22.55 28.22
N LYS A 310 25.94 -22.34 27.08
CA LYS A 310 26.00 -21.11 26.28
C LYS A 310 24.71 -20.29 26.24
N GLY A 311 23.71 -20.64 27.05
CA GLY A 311 22.47 -19.86 27.17
C GLY A 311 22.71 -18.37 27.46
N PRO A 312 23.51 -18.00 28.48
CA PRO A 312 23.87 -16.60 28.75
C PRO A 312 24.61 -15.93 27.59
N GLU A 313 25.57 -16.61 26.96
CA GLU A 313 26.33 -16.10 25.82
C GLU A 313 25.43 -15.82 24.60
N ALA A 314 24.43 -16.68 24.36
CA ALA A 314 23.47 -16.48 23.27
C ALA A 314 22.58 -15.25 23.51
N VAL A 315 22.25 -14.93 24.77
CA VAL A 315 21.50 -13.71 25.13
C VAL A 315 22.40 -12.48 25.01
N GLU A 316 23.65 -12.55 25.46
CA GLU A 316 24.64 -11.47 25.31
C GLU A 316 24.97 -11.17 23.84
N ALA A 317 24.86 -12.16 22.95
CA ALA A 317 25.05 -11.99 21.51
C ALA A 317 23.91 -11.23 20.81
N ILE A 318 22.78 -10.97 21.48
CA ILE A 318 21.69 -10.16 20.92
C ILE A 318 22.09 -8.69 20.98
N GLU A 319 22.52 -8.14 19.85
CA GLU A 319 22.81 -6.72 19.72
C GLU A 319 21.52 -5.87 19.62
N PRO A 320 21.55 -4.59 20.07
CA PRO A 320 20.45 -3.67 19.86
C PRO A 320 20.09 -3.54 18.38
N ALA A 321 18.88 -3.93 18.02
CA ALA A 321 18.42 -3.85 16.65
C ALA A 321 18.29 -2.38 16.21
N ARG A 322 18.86 -2.06 15.05
CA ARG A 322 18.60 -0.81 14.35
C ARG A 322 17.43 -1.02 13.40
N LEU A 323 16.56 -0.02 13.28
CA LEU A 323 15.58 -0.02 12.21
C LEU A 323 16.31 0.07 10.86
N GLY A 324 15.74 -0.52 9.82
CA GLY A 324 16.19 -0.39 8.43
C GLY A 324 16.02 1.03 7.86
N ILE A 325 15.76 2.01 8.73
CA ILE A 325 15.70 3.45 8.44
C ILE A 325 16.49 4.23 9.48
N ASN A 326 17.07 5.36 9.09
CA ASN A 326 17.67 6.31 10.01
C ASN A 326 16.59 7.30 10.51
N VAL A 327 16.15 7.11 11.76
CA VAL A 327 15.11 7.93 12.40
C VAL A 327 15.55 9.39 12.58
N GLU A 328 16.83 9.68 12.79
CA GLU A 328 17.32 11.05 12.99
C GLU A 328 17.13 11.92 11.74
N LEU A 329 17.14 11.30 10.55
CA LEU A 329 16.88 11.97 9.28
C LEU A 329 15.41 12.34 9.06
N THR A 330 14.51 11.88 9.93
CA THR A 330 13.06 12.13 9.86
C THR A 330 12.59 13.26 10.77
N ASN A 331 13.47 13.81 11.60
CA ASN A 331 13.15 14.95 12.47
C ASN A 331 12.76 16.17 11.64
N VAL A 332 11.47 16.49 11.63
CA VAL A 332 10.95 17.75 11.10
C VAL A 332 11.23 18.82 12.15
N THR A 333 12.06 19.80 11.82
CA THR A 333 12.25 20.97 12.68
C THR A 333 10.94 21.76 12.72
N GLU A 334 10.37 21.94 13.91
CA GLU A 334 9.22 22.82 14.11
C GLU A 334 9.63 24.25 13.72
N ARG A 335 9.27 24.68 12.50
CA ARG A 335 9.23 26.11 12.20
C ARG A 335 7.99 26.66 12.86
N GLY A 336 8.15 27.18 14.07
CA GLY A 336 7.12 27.95 14.75
C GLY A 336 6.60 29.10 13.88
N PRO A 337 5.38 29.57 14.10
CA PRO A 337 4.82 30.68 13.34
C PRO A 337 5.72 31.90 13.49
N THR A 338 6.26 32.40 12.38
CA THR A 338 6.89 33.72 12.31
C THR A 338 5.83 34.75 12.67
N THR A 339 5.83 35.18 13.93
CA THR A 339 5.13 36.40 14.36
C THR A 339 5.86 37.58 13.72
N GLU A 340 5.46 37.94 12.51
CA GLU A 340 5.70 39.29 12.02
C GLU A 340 4.89 40.22 12.91
N ARG A 341 5.59 40.86 13.87
CA ARG A 341 5.08 42.03 14.56
C ARG A 341 4.88 43.10 13.49
N VAL A 342 3.64 43.33 13.10
CA VAL A 342 3.23 44.59 12.50
C VAL A 342 3.34 45.63 13.61
N SER A 343 4.45 46.38 13.60
CA SER A 343 4.55 47.63 14.34
C SER A 343 3.63 48.66 13.69
N GLU A 344 2.78 49.24 14.53
CA GLU A 344 1.83 50.34 14.26
C GLU A 344 2.45 51.55 13.55
#